data_AF-A0A354Q5B1-F1
#
_entry.id   AF-A0A354Q5B1-F1
#
_cell.length_a   1.000
_cell.length_b   1.000
_cell.length_c   1.000
_cell.angle_alpha   90.00
_cell.angle_beta   90.00
_cell.angle_gamma   90.00
#
_symmetry.space_group_name_H-M   'P 1'
#
loop_
_entity.id
_entity.type
_entity.pdbx_description
1 polymer ?
#
loop_
_entity_poly.entity_id
_entity_poly.type
_entity_poly.pdbx_seq_one_letter_code
_entity_poly.pdbx_strand_id
1 'polypeptide(L)' 'MSLRINNNIESMNAHRNLLMNDRALSKSLERLASGQKINRAADDPAALVISEHMRAQVSGMEQAIRNNEVAIS' A
#
# COMPACT_ATOMS: atom_id res chain seq x y z
N MET A 1 30.72 -8.66 -29.09
CA MET A 1 29.38 -9.04 -28.57
C MET A 1 29.02 -10.40 -29.13
N SER A 2 29.15 -11.46 -28.33
CA SER A 2 28.87 -12.83 -28.76
C SER A 2 27.37 -13.07 -28.81
N LEU A 3 26.81 -13.26 -30.01
CA LEU A 3 25.43 -13.72 -30.20
C LEU A 3 25.34 -15.18 -29.74
N ARG A 4 25.00 -15.42 -28.48
CA ARG A 4 24.73 -16.77 -27.97
C ARG A 4 23.32 -17.17 -28.42
N ILE A 5 23.24 -18.01 -29.45
CA ILE A 5 21.99 -18.47 -30.08
C ILE A 5 21.03 -19.13 -29.06
N ASN A 6 21.55 -19.71 -27.98
CA ASN A 6 20.75 -20.40 -26.96
C ASN A 6 20.13 -19.49 -25.89
N ASN A 7 20.61 -18.25 -25.70
CA ASN A 7 20.10 -17.40 -24.62
C ASN A 7 19.96 -15.95 -25.10
N ASN A 8 18.71 -15.51 -25.26
CA ASN A 8 18.38 -14.18 -25.74
C ASN A 8 18.35 -13.19 -24.57
N ILE A 9 19.49 -12.54 -24.34
CA ILE A 9 19.68 -11.58 -23.24
C ILE A 9 18.71 -10.39 -23.36
N GLU A 10 18.40 -9.94 -24.58
CA GLU A 10 17.42 -8.85 -24.80
C GLU A 10 16.00 -9.28 -24.39
N SER A 11 15.60 -10.50 -24.74
CA SER A 11 14.31 -11.06 -24.30
C SER A 11 14.26 -11.22 -22.78
N MET A 12 15.34 -11.67 -22.14
CA MET A 12 15.43 -11.77 -20.68
C MET A 12 15.34 -10.39 -19.99
N ASN A 13 16.00 -9.38 -20.55
CA ASN A 13 15.94 -8.01 -20.04
C ASN A 13 14.54 -7.41 -20.21
N ALA A 14 13.91 -7.61 -21.37
CA ALA A 14 12.53 -7.22 -21.62
C ALA A 14 11.56 -7.90 -20.65
N HIS A 15 11.74 -9.20 -20.39
CA HIS A 15 10.95 -9.94 -19.41
C HIS A 15 11.15 -9.42 -17.99
N ARG A 16 12.39 -9.11 -17.58
CA ARG A 16 12.68 -8.51 -16.28
C ARG A 16 11.98 -7.15 -16.11
N ASN A 17 12.04 -6.30 -17.14
CA ASN A 17 11.36 -5.01 -17.13
C ASN A 17 9.84 -5.17 -17.10
N LEU A 18 9.29 -6.13 -17.84
CA LEU A 18 7.87 -6.48 -17.78
C LEU A 18 7.44 -6.89 -16.37
N LEU A 19 8.19 -7.78 -15.71
CA LEU A 19 7.90 -8.20 -14.34
C LEU A 19 7.96 -7.05 -13.34
N MET A 20 8.88 -6.10 -13.52
CA MET A 20 8.92 -4.89 -12.68
C MET A 20 7.71 -4.00 -12.91
N ASN A 21 7.32 -3.78 -14.17
CA ASN A 21 6.14 -2.99 -14.53
C ASN A 21 4.85 -3.64 -14.02
N ASP A 22 4.72 -4.96 -14.14
CA ASP A 22 3.56 -5.72 -13.68
C ASP A 22 3.37 -5.61 -12.16
N ARG A 23 4.47 -5.67 -11.39
CA ARG A 23 4.44 -5.43 -9.93
C ARG A 23 4.04 -4.00 -9.59
N ALA A 24 4.57 -3.01 -10.33
CA ALA A 24 4.23 -1.61 -10.11
C ALA A 24 2.76 -1.32 -10.46
N LEU A 25 2.25 -1.91 -11.54
CA LEU A 25 0.85 -1.83 -11.94
C LEU A 25 -0.06 -2.48 -10.89
N SER A 26 0.29 -3.68 -10.42
CA SER A 26 -0.46 -4.39 -9.37
C SER A 26 -0.58 -3.56 -8.11
N LYS A 27 0.52 -2.93 -7.65
CA LYS A 27 0.51 -2.02 -6.50
C LYS A 27 -0.34 -0.76 -6.75
N SER A 28 -0.32 -0.24 -7.97
CA SER A 28 -1.13 0.93 -8.33
C SER A 28 -2.62 0.60 -8.35
N LEU A 29 -2.99 -0.58 -8.86
CA LEU A 29 -4.35 -1.11 -8.81
C LEU A 29 -4.80 -1.38 -7.37
N GLU A 30 -3.93 -1.93 -6.51
CA GLU A 30 -4.22 -2.12 -5.08
C GLU A 30 -4.58 -0.79 -4.39
N ARG A 31 -3.78 0.25 -4.64
CA ARG A 31 -4.03 1.61 -4.11
C ARG A 31 -5.32 2.20 -4.66
N LEU A 32 -5.56 2.06 -5.96
CA LEU A 32 -6.81 2.53 -6.57
C LEU A 32 -8.04 1.83 -5.99
N ALA A 33 -8.00 0.50 -5.85
CA ALA A 33 -9.13 -0.28 -5.35
C ALA A 33 -9.45 0.02 -3.88
N SER A 34 -8.42 0.23 -3.06
CA SER A 34 -8.59 0.57 -1.63
C SER A 34 -9.00 2.03 -1.38
N GLY A 35 -8.72 2.93 -2.33
CA GLY A 35 -8.76 4.38 -2.12
C GLY A 35 -7.75 4.92 -1.10
N GLN A 36 -6.89 4.07 -0.52
CA GLN A 36 -5.93 4.43 0.52
C GLN A 36 -4.52 4.58 -0.08
N LYS A 37 -3.80 5.59 0.41
CA LYS A 37 -2.44 5.86 -0.04
C LYS A 37 -1.46 4.77 0.42
N ILE A 38 -1.71 4.13 1.57
CA ILE A 38 -0.83 3.12 2.19
C ILE A 38 -1.70 1.91 2.53
N ASN A 39 -1.54 0.81 1.79
CA ASN A 39 -2.33 -0.41 1.99
C ASN A 39 -1.56 -1.49 2.74
N ARG A 40 -0.23 -1.48 2.64
CA ARG A 40 0.64 -2.49 3.21
C ARG A 40 1.61 -1.85 4.18
N ALA A 41 1.79 -2.49 5.34
CA ALA A 41 2.84 -2.15 6.30
C ALA A 41 4.25 -2.22 5.68
N ALA A 42 4.40 -3.02 4.62
CA ALA A 42 5.65 -3.13 3.86
C ALA A 42 5.99 -1.90 3.01
N ASP A 43 4.99 -1.06 2.67
CA ASP A 43 5.21 0.13 1.85
C ASP A 43 5.72 1.32 2.66
N ASP A 44 5.16 1.52 3.85
CA ASP A 44 5.62 2.49 4.84
C ASP A 44 5.10 2.08 6.23
N PRO A 45 5.90 1.37 7.03
CA PRO A 45 5.46 0.89 8.34
C PRO A 45 5.23 2.06 9.31
N ALA A 46 6.01 3.14 9.20
CA ALA A 46 5.89 4.30 10.08
C ALA A 46 4.59 5.07 9.80
N ALA A 47 4.31 5.35 8.53
CA ALA A 47 3.09 6.05 8.15
C ALA A 47 1.83 5.20 8.40
N LEU A 48 1.91 3.87 8.26
CA LEU A 48 0.80 2.99 8.64
C LEU A 48 0.53 3.05 10.16
N VAL A 49 1.57 2.94 10.99
CA VAL A 49 1.43 3.02 12.46
C VAL A 49 0.82 4.35 12.89
N ILE A 50 1.25 5.47 12.29
CA ILE A 50 0.66 6.78 12.58
C ILE A 50 -0.81 6.81 12.16
N SER A 51 -1.15 6.25 10.99
CA SER A 51 -2.54 6.24 10.52
C SER A 51 -3.46 5.43 11.44
N GLU A 52 -2.99 4.30 11.96
CA GLU A 52 -3.73 3.49 12.92
C GLU A 52 -3.78 4.14 14.31
N HIS A 53 -2.72 4.81 14.73
CA HIS A 53 -2.74 5.60 15.97
C HIS A 53 -3.76 6.75 15.89
N MET A 54 -3.82 7.47 14.77
CA MET A 54 -4.83 8.50 14.53
C MET A 54 -6.24 7.90 14.49
N ARG A 55 -6.43 6.75 13.85
CA ARG A 55 -7.71 6.02 13.84
C ARG A 55 -8.16 5.65 15.26
N ALA A 56 -7.24 5.19 16.10
CA ALA A 56 -7.49 4.87 17.50
C ALA A 56 -7.87 6.14 18.30
N GLN A 57 -7.18 7.26 18.08
CA GLN A 57 -7.53 8.54 18.71
C GLN A 57 -8.93 9.00 18.31
N VAL A 58 -9.27 8.94 17.02
CA VAL A 58 -10.61 9.31 16.53
C VAL A 58 -11.68 8.43 17.16
N SER A 59 -11.50 7.12 17.18
CA SER A 59 -12.44 6.20 17.81
C SER A 59 -12.60 6.48 19.32
N GLY A 60 -11.49 6.79 20.02
CA GLY A 60 -11.51 7.20 21.41
C GLY A 60 -12.28 8.50 21.65
N MET A 61 -12.09 9.51 20.78
CA MET A 61 -12.83 10.77 20.84
C MET A 61 -14.32 10.56 20.55
N GLU A 62 -14.69 9.76 19.57
CA GLU A 62 -16.09 9.42 19.28
C GLU A 62 -16.76 8.74 20.48
N GLN A 63 -16.06 7.84 21.16
CA GLN A 63 -16.58 7.22 22.38
C GLN A 63 -16.72 8.24 23.51
N ALA A 64 -15.76 9.16 23.67
CA ALA A 64 -15.86 10.23 24.66
C ALA A 64 -17.05 11.16 24.38
N ILE A 65 -17.32 11.48 23.12
CA ILE A 65 -18.50 12.26 22.70
C ILE A 65 -19.78 11.51 23.07
N ARG A 66 -19.90 10.23 22.68
CA ARG A 66 -21.07 9.40 23.04
C ARG A 66 -21.29 9.31 24.55
N ASN A 67 -20.20 9.14 25.32
CA ASN A 67 -20.29 9.10 26.78
C ASN A 67 -20.79 10.42 27.37
N ASN A 68 -20.36 11.56 26.82
CA ASN A 68 -20.85 12.89 27.23
C ASN A 68 -22.32 13.09 26.85
N GLU A 69 -22.75 12.67 25.66
CA GLU A 69 -24.15 12.74 25.24
C GLU A 69 -25.08 11.96 26.19
N VAL A 70 -24.66 10.74 26.58
CA VAL A 70 -25.39 9.93 27.58
C VAL A 70 -25.37 10.54 28.98
N ALA A 71 -24.31 11.24 29.36
CA ALA A 71 -24.23 11.92 30.65
C ALA A 71 -25.09 13.19 30.74
N ILE A 72 -25.38 13.82 29.59
CA ILE A 72 -26.20 15.04 29.49
C ILE A 72 -27.70 14.71 29.40
N SER A 73 -28.07 13.55 28.83
CA SER A 73 -29.47 13.08 28.72
C SER A 73 -30.02 12.55 30.03
#